data_AF-A0A966U4X4-F1
#
_entry.id   AF-A0A966U4X4-F1
#
_cell.length_a   1.000
_cell.length_b   1.000
_cell.length_c   1.000
_cell.angle_alpha   90.00
_cell.angle_beta   90.00
_cell.angle_gamma   90.00
#
_symmetry.space_group_name_H-M   'P 1'
#
loop_
_entity.id
_entity.type
_entity.pdbx_description
1 polymer ?
#
loop_
_entity_poly.entity_id
_entity_poly.type
_entity_poly.pdbx_seq_one_letter_code
_entity_poly.pdbx_strand_id
1 'polypeptide(L)'
;MEFLISWSGDGVEQTYQISRYISLVALMVLAFGVGFLLPVLIVFLQLVNVITPQALIKQWRVSFMVIFVLAAVITPSGDPISMLALAIPMSFLFLVAVAIGFVAQRKRRNRDATDGD
;
A
#
# COMPACT_ATOMS: atom_id res chain seq x y z
N MET A 1 20.54 -35.71 -1.92
CA MET A 1 19.43 -35.31 -1.03
C MET A 1 18.08 -35.90 -1.44
N GLU A 2 17.92 -36.38 -2.68
CA GLU A 2 16.67 -37.02 -3.16
C GLU A 2 16.32 -38.34 -2.43
N PHE A 3 17.31 -39.13 -2.03
CA PHE A 3 17.10 -40.41 -1.32
C PHE A 3 16.44 -40.26 0.07
N LEU A 4 16.66 -39.12 0.76
CA LEU A 4 16.06 -38.87 2.07
C LEU A 4 14.61 -38.40 1.94
N ILE A 5 14.26 -37.73 0.85
CA ILE A 5 12.90 -37.26 0.57
C ILE A 5 12.01 -38.43 0.16
N SER A 6 12.51 -39.37 -0.64
CA SER A 6 11.75 -40.57 -1.04
C SER A 6 11.52 -41.59 0.10
N TRP A 7 12.39 -41.62 1.11
CA TRP A 7 12.24 -42.52 2.27
C TRP A 7 11.26 -41.95 3.31
N SER A 8 11.15 -40.62 3.40
CA SER A 8 10.49 -39.93 4.52
C SER A 8 8.95 -39.99 4.54
N GLY A 9 8.32 -40.54 3.49
CA GLY A 9 6.86 -40.60 3.35
C GLY A 9 6.21 -39.25 3.04
N ASP A 10 5.09 -39.28 2.33
CA ASP A 10 4.36 -38.11 1.80
C ASP A 10 4.11 -36.99 2.82
N GLY A 11 4.07 -37.31 4.12
CA GLY A 11 3.86 -36.35 5.20
C GLY A 11 4.95 -35.29 5.35
N VAL A 12 6.22 -35.60 5.06
CA VAL A 12 7.32 -34.62 5.24
C VAL A 12 7.41 -33.64 4.07
N GLU A 13 7.12 -34.08 2.84
CA GLU A 13 6.95 -33.15 1.72
C GLU A 13 5.74 -32.22 1.95
N GLN A 14 4.62 -32.77 2.41
CA GLN A 14 3.42 -31.99 2.65
C GLN A 14 3.60 -30.93 3.76
N THR A 15 4.26 -31.29 4.87
CA THR A 15 4.61 -30.31 5.93
C THR A 15 5.54 -29.21 5.41
N TYR A 16 6.56 -29.55 4.61
CA TYR A 16 7.50 -28.56 4.08
C TYR A 16 6.82 -27.58 3.11
N GLN A 17 5.89 -28.07 2.28
CA GLN A 17 5.09 -27.24 1.38
C GLN A 17 4.17 -26.28 2.15
N ILE A 18 3.52 -26.75 3.23
CA ILE A 18 2.66 -25.91 4.07
C ILE A 18 3.46 -24.79 4.73
N SER A 19 4.61 -25.10 5.34
CA SER A 19 5.45 -24.07 5.97
C SER A 19 5.93 -23.00 4.97
N ARG A 20 6.27 -23.39 3.73
CA ARG A 20 6.62 -22.43 2.67
C ARG A 20 5.42 -21.58 2.25
N TYR A 21 4.24 -22.17 2.12
CA TYR A 21 3.02 -21.44 1.80
C TYR A 21 2.70 -20.38 2.87
N ILE A 22 2.71 -20.77 4.15
CA ILE A 22 2.44 -19.83 5.26
C ILE A 22 3.49 -18.72 5.30
N SER A 23 4.76 -19.03 5.08
CA SER A 23 5.83 -18.02 5.06
C SER A 23 5.65 -17.02 3.90
N LEU A 24 5.25 -17.52 2.72
CA LEU A 24 4.93 -16.67 1.58
C LEU A 24 3.73 -15.78 1.85
N VAL A 25 2.64 -16.32 2.40
CA VAL A 25 1.46 -15.55 2.77
C VAL A 25 1.79 -14.51 3.84
N ALA A 26 2.58 -14.85 4.86
CA ALA A 26 3.01 -13.91 5.89
C ALA A 26 3.83 -12.76 5.31
N LEU A 27 4.76 -13.07 4.40
CA LEU A 27 5.54 -12.05 3.69
C LEU A 27 4.65 -11.14 2.84
N MET A 28 3.68 -11.70 2.12
CA MET A 28 2.70 -10.92 1.33
C MET A 28 1.89 -9.97 2.20
N VAL A 29 1.36 -10.45 3.34
CA VAL A 29 0.60 -9.63 4.29
C VAL A 29 1.46 -8.48 4.84
N LEU A 30 2.71 -8.77 5.23
CA LEU A 30 3.64 -7.73 5.67
C LEU A 30 3.94 -6.71 4.57
N ALA A 31 4.22 -7.19 3.35
CA ALA A 31 4.53 -6.35 2.20
C ALA A 31 3.35 -5.43 1.86
N PHE A 32 2.12 -5.95 1.93
CA PHE A 32 0.89 -5.18 1.72
C PHE A 32 0.68 -4.12 2.81
N GLY A 33 0.91 -4.48 4.08
CA GLY A 33 0.85 -3.55 5.20
C GLY A 33 1.84 -2.40 5.07
N VAL A 34 3.09 -2.69 4.67
CA VAL A 34 4.11 -1.66 4.41
C VAL A 34 3.70 -0.76 3.24
N GLY A 35 3.14 -1.31 2.17
CA GLY A 35 2.60 -0.52 1.07
C GLY A 35 1.56 0.49 1.55
N PHE A 36 0.61 0.06 2.38
CA PHE A 36 -0.46 0.93 2.90
C PHE A 36 0.03 2.09 3.79
N LEU A 37 1.28 2.05 4.28
CA LEU A 37 1.86 3.19 4.99
C LEU A 37 2.04 4.41 4.09
N LEU A 38 2.19 4.24 2.78
CA LEU A 38 2.45 5.35 1.85
C LEU A 38 1.24 6.29 1.68
N PRO A 39 0.01 5.81 1.40
CA PRO A 39 -1.17 6.68 1.43
C PRO A 39 -1.38 7.39 2.76
N VAL A 40 -1.14 6.69 3.88
CA VAL A 40 -1.23 7.26 5.23
C VAL A 40 -0.19 8.36 5.45
N LEU A 41 1.04 8.15 4.97
CA LEU A 41 2.10 9.14 5.00
C LEU A 41 1.73 10.39 4.18
N ILE A 42 1.10 10.23 3.02
CA ILE A 42 0.61 11.36 2.22
C ILE A 42 -0.45 12.17 2.99
N VAL A 43 -1.34 11.52 3.73
CA VAL A 43 -2.26 12.22 4.64
C VAL A 43 -1.47 13.04 5.65
N PHE A 44 -0.53 12.42 6.35
CA PHE A 44 0.29 13.10 7.35
C PHE A 44 1.02 14.33 6.78
N LEU A 45 1.66 14.20 5.61
CA LEU A 45 2.34 15.30 4.92
C LEU A 45 1.39 16.44 4.56
N GLN A 46 0.14 16.15 4.21
CA GLN A 46 -0.87 17.19 3.98
C GLN A 46 -1.28 17.88 5.29
N LEU A 47 -1.39 17.15 6.42
CA LEU A 47 -1.70 17.76 7.71
C LEU A 47 -0.62 18.74 8.17
N VAL A 48 0.66 18.44 7.93
CA VAL A 48 1.78 19.35 8.24
C VAL A 48 2.03 20.43 7.18
N ASN A 49 1.16 20.57 6.16
CA ASN A 49 1.28 21.50 5.02
C ASN A 49 2.53 21.31 4.15
N VAL A 50 3.16 20.13 4.16
CA VAL A 50 4.31 19.83 3.28
C VAL A 50 3.84 19.63 1.83
N ILE A 51 2.66 19.02 1.65
CA ILE A 51 2.06 18.79 0.34
C ILE A 51 0.65 19.35 0.31
N THR A 52 0.27 20.01 -0.79
CA THR A 52 -1.10 20.49 -0.98
C THR A 52 -1.95 19.49 -1.75
N PRO A 53 -3.24 19.36 -1.41
CA PRO A 53 -4.16 18.47 -2.13
C PRO A 53 -4.34 18.90 -3.60
N GLN A 54 -4.19 20.19 -3.93
CA GLN A 54 -4.20 20.67 -5.33
C GLN A 54 -3.05 20.08 -6.16
N ALA A 55 -1.84 20.01 -5.58
CA ALA A 55 -0.67 19.47 -6.27
C ALA A 55 -0.85 17.96 -6.55
N LEU A 56 -1.37 17.23 -5.56
CA LEU A 56 -1.66 15.79 -5.67
C LEU A 56 -2.69 15.49 -6.77
N ILE A 57 -3.75 16.30 -6.90
CA ILE A 57 -4.72 16.15 -8.00
C ILE A 57 -4.09 16.51 -9.35
N LYS A 58 -3.33 17.61 -9.43
CA LYS A 58 -2.70 18.03 -10.69
C LYS A 58 -1.78 16.94 -11.25
N GLN A 59 -1.10 16.20 -10.37
CA GLN A 59 -0.20 15.11 -10.72
C GLN A 59 -0.79 13.72 -10.46
N TRP A 60 -2.12 13.55 -10.51
CA TRP A 60 -2.77 12.28 -10.22
C TRP A 60 -2.16 11.10 -11.01
N ARG A 61 -1.86 11.29 -12.30
CA ARG A 61 -1.23 10.26 -13.14
C ARG A 61 0.11 9.76 -12.57
N VAL A 62 0.91 10.65 -12.01
CA VAL A 62 2.21 10.32 -11.39
C VAL A 62 1.97 9.53 -10.10
N SER A 63 1.01 9.93 -9.28
CA SER A 63 0.67 9.21 -8.04
C SER A 63 0.21 7.78 -8.31
N PHE A 64 -0.68 7.60 -9.30
CA PHE A 64 -1.09 6.26 -9.73
C PHE A 64 0.10 5.46 -10.27
N MET A 65 0.95 6.06 -11.13
CA MET A 65 2.15 5.38 -11.63
C MET A 65 3.06 4.91 -10.48
N VAL A 66 3.31 5.76 -9.48
CA VAL A 66 4.10 5.41 -8.30
C VAL A 66 3.48 4.27 -7.51
N ILE A 67 2.16 4.29 -7.28
CA ILE A 67 1.45 3.20 -6.60
C ILE A 67 1.60 1.88 -7.34
N PHE A 68 1.44 1.89 -8.67
CA PHE A 68 1.59 0.69 -9.48
C PHE A 68 3.04 0.18 -9.51
N VAL A 69 4.03 1.07 -9.60
CA VAL A 69 5.45 0.68 -9.53
C VAL A 69 5.78 0.07 -8.17
N LEU A 70 5.31 0.68 -7.09
CA LEU A 70 5.49 0.13 -5.74
C LEU A 70 4.79 -1.21 -5.59
N ALA A 71 3.58 -1.35 -6.13
CA ALA A 71 2.88 -2.61 -6.13
C ALA A 71 3.69 -3.71 -6.83
N ALA A 72 4.26 -3.41 -7.99
CA ALA A 72 5.12 -4.35 -8.71
C ALA A 72 6.38 -4.74 -7.92
N VAL A 73 7.00 -3.81 -7.19
CA VAL A 73 8.19 -4.08 -6.37
C VAL A 73 7.85 -4.88 -5.11
N ILE A 74 6.70 -4.60 -4.50
CA ILE A 74 6.23 -5.25 -3.27
C ILE A 74 5.75 -6.67 -3.55
N THR A 75 5.17 -6.94 -4.72
CA THR A 75 4.58 -8.23 -5.07
C THR A 75 5.66 -9.21 -5.57
N PRO A 76 6.08 -10.21 -4.78
CA PRO A 76 7.17 -11.14 -5.13
C PRO A 76 6.92 -11.97 -6.39
N SER A 77 5.65 -12.27 -6.67
CA SER A 77 5.23 -13.11 -7.80
C SER A 77 5.15 -12.34 -9.12
N GLY A 78 5.12 -10.99 -9.09
CA GLY A 78 5.04 -10.15 -10.29
C GLY A 78 3.82 -10.39 -11.18
N ASP A 79 2.81 -11.15 -10.71
CA ASP A 79 1.62 -11.45 -11.49
C ASP A 79 0.65 -10.25 -11.48
N PRO A 80 -0.02 -9.94 -12.61
CA PRO A 80 -0.92 -8.79 -12.70
C PRO A 80 -2.08 -8.84 -11.70
N ILE A 81 -2.54 -10.04 -11.31
CA ILE A 81 -3.69 -10.19 -10.41
C ILE A 81 -3.31 -9.76 -9.00
N SER A 82 -2.23 -10.29 -8.44
CA SER A 82 -1.75 -9.93 -7.09
C SER A 82 -1.31 -8.48 -7.03
N MET A 83 -0.67 -7.98 -8.10
CA MET A 83 -0.29 -6.57 -8.21
C MET A 83 -1.53 -5.66 -8.18
N LEU A 84 -2.58 -5.97 -8.94
CA LEU A 84 -3.83 -5.20 -8.94
C LEU A 84 -4.58 -5.31 -7.60
N ALA A 85 -4.55 -6.48 -6.97
CA ALA A 85 -5.16 -6.71 -5.65
C ALA A 85 -4.60 -5.77 -4.58
N LEU A 86 -3.33 -5.34 -4.70
CA LEU A 86 -2.74 -4.32 -3.84
C LEU A 86 -2.86 -2.89 -4.41
N ALA A 87 -2.64 -2.70 -5.71
CA ALA A 87 -2.66 -1.37 -6.32
C ALA A 87 -4.05 -0.70 -6.23
N ILE A 88 -5.13 -1.47 -6.34
CA ILE A 88 -6.52 -0.97 -6.23
C ILE A 88 -6.79 -0.37 -4.84
N PRO A 89 -6.62 -1.10 -3.72
CA PRO A 89 -6.86 -0.53 -2.39
C PRO A 89 -5.90 0.62 -2.06
N MET A 90 -4.64 0.58 -2.52
CA MET A 90 -3.71 1.71 -2.36
C MET A 90 -4.17 2.95 -3.12
N SER A 91 -4.65 2.78 -4.35
CA SER A 91 -5.19 3.86 -5.17
C SER A 91 -6.45 4.46 -4.55
N PHE A 92 -7.32 3.62 -4.00
CA PHE A 92 -8.49 4.06 -3.26
C PHE A 92 -8.08 4.88 -2.02
N LEU A 93 -7.15 4.38 -1.22
CA LEU A 93 -6.62 5.09 -0.06
C LEU A 93 -5.98 6.42 -0.46
N PHE A 94 -5.28 6.49 -1.59
CA PHE A 94 -4.73 7.74 -2.12
C PHE A 94 -5.84 8.76 -2.43
N LEU A 95 -6.92 8.34 -3.09
CA LEU A 95 -8.07 9.22 -3.36
C LEU A 95 -8.71 9.73 -2.06
N VAL A 96 -8.87 8.85 -1.07
CA VAL A 96 -9.36 9.22 0.27
C VAL A 96 -8.40 10.21 0.94
N ALA A 97 -7.09 9.98 0.83
CA ALA A 97 -6.06 10.85 1.40
C ALA A 97 -6.11 12.27 0.82
N VAL A 98 -6.30 12.37 -0.49
CA VAL A 98 -6.48 13.65 -1.18
C VAL A 98 -7.77 14.34 -0.72
N ALA A 99 -8.88 13.60 -0.61
CA ALA A 99 -10.15 14.15 -0.13
C ALA A 99 -10.04 14.70 1.30
N ILE A 100 -9.38 13.96 2.20
CA ILE A 100 -9.10 14.40 3.58
C ILE A 100 -8.28 15.71 3.56
N GLY A 101 -7.27 15.80 2.68
CA GLY A 101 -6.48 17.01 2.51
C GLY A 101 -7.32 18.24 2.16
N PHE A 102 -8.28 18.10 1.23
CA PHE A 102 -9.21 19.20 0.88
C PHE A 102 -10.08 19.64 2.06
N VAL A 103 -10.62 18.67 2.82
CA VAL A 103 -11.44 18.97 4.00
C VAL A 103 -10.61 19.68 5.08
N ALA A 104 -9.40 19.19 5.34
CA ALA A 104 -8.49 19.78 6.31
C ALA A 104 -8.10 21.21 5.93
N GLN A 105 -7.78 21.45 4.66
CA GLN A 105 -7.44 22.79 4.15
C GLN A 105 -8.62 23.76 4.26
N ARG A 106 -9.84 23.31 3.91
CA ARG A 106 -11.05 24.15 4.03
C ARG A 106 -11.35 24.52 5.48
N LYS A 107 -11.21 23.57 6.42
CA LYS A 107 -11.44 23.81 7.85
C LYS A 107 -10.48 24.85 8.43
N ARG A 108 -9.23 24.88 7.97
CA ARG A 108 -8.23 25.89 8.38
C ARG A 108 -8.58 27.27 7.88
N ARG A 109 -8.89 27.41 6.58
CA ARG A 109 -9.29 28.69 5.98
C ARG A 109 -10.52 29.31 6.65
N ASN A 110 -11.45 28.48 7.11
CA ASN A 110 -12.61 28.96 7.87
C ASN A 110 -12.29 29.39 9.30
N ARG A 111 -11.19 28.93 9.91
CA ARG A 111 -10.77 29.38 11.26
C ARG A 111 -10.06 30.73 11.19
N ASP A 112 -9.14 30.88 10.23
CA ASP A 112 -8.38 32.12 10.03
C ASP A 112 -9.30 33.31 9.68
N ALA A 113 -10.47 33.04 9.08
CA ALA A 113 -11.48 34.06 8.77
C ALA A 113 -12.31 34.51 9.99
N THR A 114 -12.33 33.74 11.08
CA THR A 114 -13.13 34.05 12.29
C THR A 114 -12.29 34.69 13.39
N ASP A 115 -10.97 34.45 13.40
CA ASP A 115 -10.03 35.05 14.37
C ASP A 115 -9.47 36.42 13.90
N GLY A 116 -9.83 36.85 12.68
CA GLY A 116 -9.35 38.10 12.06
C GLY A 116 -10.29 39.31 12.17
N ASP A 117 -11.33 39.23 13.00
CA ASP A 117 -12.32 40.28 13.29
C ASP A 117 -12.24 40.67 14.78
#